data_AF-A0A6I0DYS9-F1
#
_entry.id   AF-A0A6I0DYS9-F1
#
_cell.length_a   1.000
_cell.length_b   1.000
_cell.length_c   1.000
_cell.angle_alpha   90.00
_cell.angle_beta   90.00
_cell.angle_gamma   90.00
#
_symmetry.space_group_name_H-M   'P 1'
#
loop_
_entity.id
_entity.type
_entity.pdbx_description
1 polymer ?
#
loop_
_entity_poly.entity_id
_entity_poly.type
_entity_poly.pdbx_seq_one_letter_code
_entity_poly.pdbx_strand_id
1 'polypeptide(L)'
;YPYGGELAALAKNFPNVFIDLAWSATISPSYTQRYIQEFLETVPNNKIVAFGGDCHTPEGVYAASVMARETVENALIAMVRSGYISEKEAMVIIEKLLRTNAIEIYGLKNFLNQ
;
A
#
# COMPACT_ATOMS: atom_id res chain seq x y z
N TYR A 1 1.31 -11.90 1.18
CA TYR A 1 1.98 -12.97 0.41
C TYR A 1 1.57 -14.32 0.98
N PRO A 2 1.40 -15.38 0.17
CA PRO A 2 1.37 -15.39 -1.29
C PRO A 2 -0.04 -15.15 -1.89
N TYR A 3 -1.06 -14.95 -1.05
CA TYR A 3 -2.49 -14.97 -1.44
C TYR A 3 -3.06 -13.60 -1.85
N GLY A 4 -2.44 -12.93 -2.82
CA GLY A 4 -2.88 -11.59 -3.21
C GLY A 4 -4.25 -11.59 -3.88
N GLY A 5 -4.52 -12.55 -4.77
CA GLY A 5 -5.80 -12.62 -5.49
C GLY A 5 -6.97 -12.94 -4.54
N GLU A 6 -6.77 -13.88 -3.61
CA GLU A 6 -7.75 -14.20 -2.57
C GLU A 6 -7.99 -13.00 -1.65
N LEU A 7 -6.94 -12.26 -1.30
CA LEU A 7 -7.06 -11.04 -0.52
C LEU A 7 -7.83 -9.95 -1.27
N ALA A 8 -7.62 -9.77 -2.58
CA ALA A 8 -8.41 -8.86 -3.41
C ALA A 8 -9.89 -9.23 -3.39
N ALA A 9 -10.21 -10.52 -3.57
CA ALA A 9 -11.57 -11.02 -3.54
C ALA A 9 -12.25 -10.75 -2.19
N LEU A 10 -11.57 -11.00 -1.07
CA LEU A 10 -12.11 -10.72 0.26
C LEU A 10 -12.31 -9.21 0.48
N ALA A 11 -11.29 -8.40 0.20
CA ALA A 11 -11.34 -6.95 0.41
C ALA A 11 -12.37 -6.25 -0.49
N LYS A 12 -12.63 -6.78 -1.69
CA LYS A 12 -13.68 -6.31 -2.58
C LYS A 12 -15.08 -6.58 -2.01
N ASN A 13 -15.31 -7.79 -1.49
CA ASN A 13 -16.64 -8.25 -1.10
C ASN A 13 -17.05 -7.84 0.32
N PHE A 14 -16.09 -7.64 1.23
CA PHE A 14 -16.39 -7.35 2.64
C PHE A 14 -15.96 -5.92 3.02
N PRO A 15 -16.87 -5.04 3.45
CA PRO A 15 -16.55 -3.65 3.75
C PRO A 15 -15.55 -3.49 4.90
N ASN A 16 -15.51 -4.45 5.82
CA ASN A 16 -14.63 -4.50 7.00
C ASN A 16 -13.30 -5.23 6.78
N VAL A 17 -12.98 -5.66 5.56
CA VAL A 17 -11.69 -6.30 5.24
C VAL A 17 -10.75 -5.29 4.58
N PHE A 18 -9.58 -5.09 5.18
CA PHE A 18 -8.55 -4.16 4.71
C PHE A 18 -7.30 -4.91 4.25
N ILE A 19 -6.58 -4.34 3.30
CA ILE A 19 -5.33 -4.88 2.76
C ILE A 19 -4.18 -4.20 3.50
N ASP A 20 -3.43 -4.97 4.27
CA ASP A 20 -2.16 -4.54 4.85
C ASP A 20 -1.01 -5.28 4.16
N LEU A 21 -0.10 -4.52 3.56
CA LEU A 21 1.10 -5.01 2.88
C LEU A 21 2.35 -4.93 3.76
N ALA A 22 2.21 -4.87 5.09
CA ALA A 22 3.31 -5.02 6.03
C ALA A 22 4.26 -6.16 5.58
N TRP A 23 5.54 -5.84 5.57
CA TRP A 23 6.64 -6.68 5.07
C TRP A 23 6.61 -7.10 3.60
N SER A 24 5.53 -6.88 2.85
CA SER A 24 5.42 -7.45 1.50
C SER A 24 6.51 -6.93 0.57
N ALA A 25 6.84 -5.63 0.65
CA ALA A 25 7.93 -5.04 -0.14
C ALA A 25 9.31 -5.57 0.26
N THR A 26 9.54 -5.90 1.54
CA THR A 26 10.82 -6.47 2.00
C THR A 26 10.95 -7.95 1.65
N ILE A 27 9.84 -8.69 1.62
CA ILE A 27 9.78 -10.10 1.21
C ILE A 27 9.91 -10.23 -0.31
N SER A 28 9.13 -9.45 -1.06
CA SER A 28 9.10 -9.50 -2.52
C SER A 28 8.56 -8.18 -3.10
N PRO A 29 9.46 -7.28 -3.55
CA PRO A 29 9.07 -6.06 -4.26
C PRO A 29 8.22 -6.35 -5.50
N SER A 30 8.57 -7.40 -6.27
CA SER A 30 7.84 -7.76 -7.49
C SER A 30 6.41 -8.24 -7.23
N TYR A 31 6.19 -9.07 -6.20
CA TYR A 31 4.85 -9.45 -5.75
C TYR A 31 4.05 -8.21 -5.35
N THR A 32 4.66 -7.33 -4.57
CA THR A 32 4.01 -6.14 -4.02
C THR A 32 3.64 -5.17 -5.13
N GLN A 33 4.54 -4.91 -6.08
CA GLN A 33 4.27 -4.07 -7.24
C GLN A 33 3.13 -4.61 -8.11
N ARG A 34 3.12 -5.93 -8.38
CA ARG A 34 2.03 -6.58 -9.12
C ARG A 34 0.70 -6.41 -8.42
N TYR A 35 0.65 -6.72 -7.12
CA TYR A 35 -0.61 -6.70 -6.39
C TYR A 35 -1.10 -5.29 -6.03
N ILE A 36 -0.24 -4.28 -5.91
CA ILE A 36 -0.70 -2.89 -5.83
C ILE A 36 -1.51 -2.52 -7.08
N GLN A 37 -1.03 -2.87 -8.27
CA GLN A 37 -1.75 -2.60 -9.52
C GLN A 37 -3.11 -3.33 -9.54
N GLU A 38 -3.10 -4.64 -9.28
CA GLU A 38 -4.33 -5.45 -9.24
C GLU A 38 -5.32 -4.97 -8.16
N PHE A 39 -4.85 -4.55 -6.99
CA PHE A 39 -5.70 -4.01 -5.94
C PHE A 39 -6.29 -2.66 -6.31
N LEU A 40 -5.55 -1.78 -6.99
CA LEU A 40 -6.08 -0.50 -7.45
C LEU A 40 -7.12 -0.66 -8.57
N GLU A 41 -7.08 -1.76 -9.32
CA GLU A 41 -8.11 -2.14 -10.30
C GLU A 41 -9.36 -2.71 -9.63
N THR A 42 -9.20 -3.46 -8.54
CA THR A 42 -10.27 -4.30 -7.99
C THR A 42 -10.90 -3.76 -6.69
N VAL A 43 -10.14 -3.05 -5.85
CA VAL A 43 -10.51 -2.64 -4.49
C VAL A 43 -10.41 -1.12 -4.33
N PRO A 44 -11.35 -0.46 -3.61
CA PRO A 44 -11.22 0.95 -3.29
C PRO A 44 -9.90 1.28 -2.60
N ASN A 45 -9.19 2.30 -3.09
CA ASN A 45 -7.83 2.63 -2.62
C ASN A 45 -7.75 3.01 -1.14
N ASN A 46 -8.87 3.37 -0.49
CA ASN A 46 -8.92 3.67 0.95
C ASN A 46 -8.81 2.43 1.83
N LYS A 47 -8.78 1.23 1.25
CA LYS A 47 -8.64 -0.03 1.99
C LYS A 47 -7.21 -0.59 1.98
N ILE A 48 -6.25 0.10 1.36
CA ILE A 48 -4.92 -0.41 1.09
C ILE A 48 -3.89 0.34 1.94
N VAL A 49 -3.14 -0.38 2.76
CA VAL A 49 -1.96 0.13 3.47
C VAL A 49 -0.73 -0.54 2.87
N ALA A 50 0.16 0.26 2.29
CA ALA A 50 1.31 -0.25 1.54
C ALA A 50 2.58 -0.45 2.38
N PHE A 51 2.57 -0.01 3.64
CA PHE A 51 3.72 -0.09 4.53
C PHE A 51 3.33 -0.40 5.97
N GLY A 52 4.13 -1.28 6.58
CA GLY A 52 4.17 -1.57 8.01
C GLY A 52 5.53 -2.16 8.35
N GLY A 53 6.20 -1.60 9.36
CA GLY A 53 7.54 -1.99 9.77
C GLY A 53 7.51 -2.71 11.10
N ASP A 54 7.28 -4.03 11.07
CA ASP A 54 7.54 -4.88 12.24
C ASP A 54 8.99 -5.37 12.16
N CYS A 55 9.89 -4.49 12.61
CA CYS A 55 11.34 -4.65 12.51
C CYS A 55 11.97 -4.58 13.90
N HIS A 56 12.99 -5.40 14.14
CA HIS A 56 13.69 -5.42 15.44
C HIS A 56 14.56 -4.19 15.71
N THR A 57 14.88 -3.38 14.69
CA THR A 57 15.76 -2.22 14.81
C THR A 57 15.21 -0.97 14.10
N PRO A 58 15.57 0.24 14.56
CA PRO A 58 15.25 1.49 13.87
C PRO A 58 15.74 1.54 12.42
N GLU A 59 16.91 0.99 12.14
CA GLU A 59 17.48 0.92 10.79
C GLU A 59 16.67 -0.01 9.90
N GLY A 60 16.15 -1.10 10.47
CA GLY A 60 15.29 -2.04 9.75
C GLY A 60 13.97 -1.40 9.31
N VAL A 61 13.31 -0.65 10.20
CA VAL A 61 12.08 0.07 9.83
C VAL A 61 12.35 1.17 8.81
N TYR A 62 13.48 1.87 8.91
CA TYR A 62 13.90 2.83 7.88
C TYR A 62 14.06 2.16 6.52
N ALA A 63 14.85 1.08 6.44
CA ALA A 63 15.08 0.34 5.20
C ALA A 63 13.77 -0.21 4.60
N ALA A 64 12.92 -0.82 5.43
CA ALA A 64 11.61 -1.31 5.01
C ALA A 64 10.72 -0.18 4.44
N SER A 65 10.79 1.02 5.04
CA SER A 65 10.04 2.17 4.56
C SER A 65 10.53 2.66 3.19
N VAL A 66 11.85 2.63 2.94
CA VAL A 66 12.44 2.98 1.65
C VAL A 66 11.95 2.00 0.58
N MET A 67 12.09 0.70 0.85
CA MET A 67 11.67 -0.35 -0.09
C MET A 67 10.17 -0.27 -0.41
N ALA A 68 9.32 0.00 0.58
CA ALA A 68 7.89 0.17 0.37
C ALA A 68 7.58 1.38 -0.52
N ARG A 69 8.22 2.54 -0.28
CA ARG A 69 8.04 3.73 -1.11
C ARG A 69 8.45 3.50 -2.56
N GLU A 70 9.64 2.97 -2.79
CA GLU A 70 10.15 2.67 -4.14
C GLU A 70 9.25 1.66 -4.87
N THR A 71 8.75 0.65 -4.15
CA THR A 71 7.87 -0.37 -4.75
C THR A 71 6.50 0.20 -5.14
N VAL A 72 5.90 1.03 -4.28
CA VAL A 72 4.64 1.73 -4.57
C VAL A 72 4.83 2.69 -5.73
N GLU A 73 5.91 3.47 -5.73
CA GLU A 73 6.25 4.40 -6.80
C GLU A 73 6.37 3.68 -8.15
N ASN A 74 7.11 2.58 -8.22
CA ASN A 74 7.26 1.78 -9.43
C ASN A 74 5.93 1.20 -9.93
N ALA A 75 5.02 0.81 -9.02
CA ALA A 75 3.68 0.37 -9.40
C ALA A 75 2.88 1.51 -10.05
N LEU A 76 2.86 2.68 -9.41
CA LEU A 76 2.09 3.82 -9.90
C LEU A 76 2.69 4.41 -11.18
N ILE A 77 4.01 4.47 -11.32
CA ILE A 77 4.68 4.87 -12.58
C ILE A 77 4.25 3.95 -13.72
N ALA A 78 4.19 2.64 -13.49
CA ALA A 78 3.74 1.70 -14.52
C ALA A 78 2.29 2.00 -14.96
N MET A 79 1.40 2.24 -13.99
CA MET A 79 0.00 2.60 -14.30
C MET A 79 -0.11 3.94 -15.04
N VAL A 80 0.66 4.96 -14.64
CA VAL A 80 0.71 6.26 -15.34
C VAL A 80 1.21 6.10 -16.77
N ARG A 81 2.30 5.35 -16.98
CA ARG A 81 2.86 5.09 -18.32
C ARG A 81 1.90 4.35 -19.23
N SER A 82 1.06 3.47 -18.68
CA SER A 82 0.01 2.78 -19.43
C SER A 82 -1.20 3.68 -19.75
N GLY A 83 -1.30 4.86 -19.14
CA GLY A 83 -2.46 5.75 -19.25
C GLY A 83 -3.65 5.33 -18.38
N TYR A 84 -3.51 4.35 -17.49
CA TYR A 84 -4.58 3.87 -16.63
C TYR A 84 -4.98 4.89 -15.54
N ILE A 85 -4.00 5.63 -15.03
CA ILE A 85 -4.22 6.79 -14.15
C ILE A 85 -3.38 7.97 -14.64
N SER A 86 -3.81 9.19 -14.31
CA SER A 86 -3.01 10.39 -14.46
C SER A 86 -1.95 10.53 -13.35
N GLU A 87 -0.93 11.34 -13.59
CA GLU A 87 0.07 11.69 -12.57
C GLU A 87 -0.58 12.33 -11.33
N LYS A 88 -1.61 13.17 -11.54
CA LYS A 88 -2.36 13.79 -10.43
C LYS A 88 -3.07 12.76 -9.56
N GLU A 89 -3.68 11.73 -10.17
CA GLU A 89 -4.31 10.63 -9.43
C GLU A 89 -3.26 9.80 -8.70
N ALA A 90 -2.12 9.52 -9.33
CA ALA A 90 -1.02 8.82 -8.69
C ALA A 90 -0.53 9.53 -7.42
N MET A 91 -0.43 10.86 -7.43
CA MET A 91 -0.05 11.65 -6.24
C MET A 91 -1.07 11.55 -5.10
N VAL A 92 -2.36 11.43 -5.40
CA VAL A 92 -3.40 11.21 -4.38
C VAL A 92 -3.33 9.78 -3.84
N ILE A 93 -3.11 8.80 -4.72
CA ILE A 93 -3.06 7.38 -4.37
C ILE A 93 -1.83 7.08 -3.50
N ILE A 94 -0.66 7.63 -3.84
CA ILE A 94 0.58 7.39 -3.09
C ILE A 94 0.48 7.90 -1.66
N GLU A 95 -0.12 9.08 -1.44
CA GLU A 95 -0.37 9.63 -0.11
C GLU A 95 -1.31 8.74 0.71
N LYS A 96 -2.36 8.21 0.07
CA LYS A 96 -3.29 7.26 0.69
C LYS A 96 -2.60 5.99 1.15
N LEU A 97 -1.93 5.31 0.22
CA LEU A 97 -1.31 4.02 0.45
C LEU A 97 -0.21 4.06 1.52
N LEU A 98 0.55 5.16 1.58
CA LEU A 98 1.72 5.28 2.46
C LEU A 98 1.47 6.06 3.74
N ARG A 99 0.33 6.74 3.89
CA ARG A 99 0.08 7.61 5.05
C ARG A 99 -1.38 7.65 5.49
N THR A 100 -2.27 8.23 4.71
CA THR A 100 -3.59 8.64 5.25
C THR A 100 -4.51 7.46 5.53
N ASN A 101 -4.44 6.37 4.76
CA ASN A 101 -5.22 5.17 5.05
C ASN A 101 -4.83 4.55 6.40
N ALA A 102 -3.53 4.43 6.69
CA ALA A 102 -3.07 3.89 7.97
C ALA A 102 -3.54 4.75 9.15
N ILE A 103 -3.51 6.08 9.00
CA ILE A 103 -4.00 7.01 10.03
C ILE A 103 -5.50 6.79 10.31
N GLU A 104 -6.30 6.58 9.27
CA GLU A 104 -7.74 6.38 9.40
C GLU A 104 -8.08 4.99 9.95
N ILE A 105 -7.50 3.93 9.39
CA ILE A 105 -7.77 2.53 9.75
C ILE A 105 -7.33 2.25 11.19
N TYR A 106 -6.17 2.74 11.60
CA TYR A 106 -5.63 2.51 12.96
C TYR A 106 -6.01 3.59 13.97
N GLY A 107 -6.83 4.58 13.59
CA GLY A 107 -7.32 5.61 14.51
C GLY A 107 -6.21 6.51 15.08
N LEU A 108 -5.17 6.79 14.30
CA LEU A 108 -3.94 7.43 14.81
C LEU A 108 -4.00 8.95 14.94
N LYS A 109 -5.12 9.59 14.55
CA LYS A 109 -5.25 11.07 14.53
C LYS A 109 -4.89 11.74 15.86
N ASN A 110 -5.23 11.11 16.98
CA ASN A 110 -4.96 11.65 18.31
C ASN A 110 -3.47 11.67 18.68
N PHE A 111 -2.64 10.86 18.03
CA PHE A 111 -1.19 10.81 18.28
C PHE A 111 -0.40 11.77 17.38
N LEU A 112 -1.03 12.32 16.34
CA LEU A 112 -0.38 13.20 15.35
C LEU A 112 -0.64 14.69 15.59
N ASN A 113 -1.66 15.03 16.39
CA ASN A 113 -2.04 16.41 16.71
C ASN A 113 -1.47 16.90 18.06
N GLN A 114 -0.39 16.28 18.54
CA GLN A 114 0.42 16.76 19.68
C GLN A 114 1.58 17.59 19.13
#